data_AF-A0A5N6SVD1-F1
#
_entry.id   AF-A0A5N6SVD1-F1
#
_cell.length_a   1.000
_cell.length_b   1.000
_cell.length_c   1.000
_cell.angle_alpha   90.00
_cell.angle_beta   90.00
_cell.angle_gamma   90.00
#
_symmetry.space_group_name_H-M   'P 1'
#
loop_
_entity.id
_entity.type
_entity.pdbx_description
1 polymer ?
#
loop_
_entity_poly.entity_id
_entity_poly.type
_entity_poly.pdbx_seq_one_letter_code
_entity_poly.pdbx_strand_id
1 'polypeptide(L)'
;MSALQPLLLAGGRSSRMGRRKELRPLVHDIPIYMHLLRILDLACPHSSIVYLSLRSPDCLRDILNDPRVTEVSPGKLAIEVDGSSTLVQVIYDRPSDDSLNTEDDMGPAGGLLAAHRFDAQATWQVVAYDYPFLSVSALHHLQHEMAGPVTCFQNADGFCEPLLGVWTPEAMHMLDQNVQKGFAGQNQSFASALERRSGHGMIGVCSI
;
A
#
# COMPACT_ATOMS: atom_id res chain seq x y z
N MET A 1 16.87 -10.59 9.12
CA MET A 1 15.45 -10.40 8.76
C MET A 1 15.30 -8.93 8.37
N SER A 2 14.70 -8.65 7.22
CA SER A 2 14.38 -7.30 6.75
C SER A 2 13.38 -6.62 7.69
N ALA A 3 13.41 -5.29 7.75
CA ALA A 3 12.43 -4.54 8.53
C ALA A 3 11.05 -4.64 7.86
N LEU A 4 10.01 -4.97 8.64
CA LEU A 4 8.62 -4.95 8.18
C LEU A 4 8.07 -3.52 8.29
N GLN A 5 7.80 -2.90 7.15
CA GLN A 5 7.32 -1.53 7.04
C GLN A 5 5.87 -1.51 6.57
N PRO A 6 4.94 -0.86 7.30
CA PRO A 6 3.55 -0.76 6.89
C PRO A 6 3.36 0.29 5.80
N LEU A 7 2.63 -0.06 4.74
CA LEU A 7 2.35 0.77 3.57
C LEU A 7 0.86 0.77 3.24
N LEU A 8 0.26 1.97 3.24
CA LEU A 8 -1.07 2.22 2.70
C LEU A 8 -0.97 2.76 1.26
N LEU A 9 -1.61 2.08 0.32
CA LEU A 9 -1.72 2.53 -1.08
C LEU A 9 -2.99 3.37 -1.27
N ALA A 10 -2.82 4.67 -1.54
CA ALA A 10 -3.91 5.64 -1.73
C ALA A 10 -3.84 6.42 -3.06
N GLY A 11 -3.01 5.98 -4.03
CA GLY A 11 -2.77 6.68 -5.31
C GLY A 11 -3.75 6.42 -6.47
N GLY A 12 -4.78 5.58 -6.32
CA GLY A 12 -5.67 5.18 -7.43
C GLY A 12 -6.69 6.25 -7.88
N ARG A 13 -6.91 6.39 -9.19
CA ARG A 13 -8.09 7.09 -9.74
C ARG A 13 -9.30 6.15 -9.73
N SER A 14 -10.42 6.56 -9.12
CA SER A 14 -11.70 5.88 -9.34
C SER A 14 -12.23 6.23 -10.73
N SER A 15 -11.99 5.37 -11.73
CA SER A 15 -12.42 5.58 -13.12
C SER A 15 -13.86 5.15 -13.40
N ARG A 16 -14.66 4.76 -12.40
CA ARG A 16 -16.04 4.24 -12.59
C ARG A 16 -17.16 5.18 -12.17
N MET A 17 -16.87 6.26 -11.44
CA MET A 17 -17.84 7.30 -11.14
C MET A 17 -17.13 8.63 -11.31
N GLY A 18 -17.63 9.51 -12.19
CA GLY A 18 -17.10 10.85 -12.46
C GLY A 18 -17.19 11.83 -11.29
N ARG A 19 -16.93 11.38 -10.07
CA ARG A 19 -16.81 12.13 -8.83
C ARG A 19 -15.61 11.58 -8.06
N ARG A 20 -14.73 12.51 -7.68
CA ARG A 20 -13.62 12.29 -6.76
C ARG A 20 -14.09 11.45 -5.55
N LYS A 21 -13.44 10.33 -5.25
CA LYS A 21 -13.68 9.50 -4.04
C LYS A 21 -13.36 10.25 -2.73
N GLU A 22 -12.96 11.51 -2.82
CA GLU A 22 -12.70 12.47 -1.73
C GLU A 22 -13.95 12.86 -0.91
N LEU A 23 -15.14 12.32 -1.22
CA LEU A 23 -16.34 12.38 -0.35
C LEU A 23 -16.57 11.07 0.43
N ARG A 24 -15.55 10.75 1.25
CA ARG A 24 -15.57 10.16 2.60
C ARG A 24 -16.68 9.12 2.93
N PRO A 25 -16.49 7.82 2.66
CA PRO A 25 -16.91 6.84 3.64
C PRO A 25 -16.15 7.14 4.95
N LEU A 26 -16.89 7.42 6.00
CA LEU A 26 -16.37 7.60 7.35
C LEU A 26 -16.61 6.31 8.11
N VAL A 27 -15.59 5.82 8.80
CA VAL A 27 -15.78 4.80 9.84
C VAL A 27 -15.80 5.59 11.14
N HIS A 28 -16.98 5.72 11.76
CA HIS A 28 -17.18 6.54 12.97
C HIS A 28 -16.65 7.99 12.84
N ASP A 29 -17.03 8.69 11.76
CA ASP A 29 -16.60 10.08 11.47
C ASP A 29 -15.10 10.29 11.20
N ILE A 30 -14.35 9.19 11.00
CA ILE A 30 -12.94 9.19 10.64
C ILE A 30 -12.78 8.79 9.15
N PRO A 31 -12.02 9.56 8.34
CA PRO A 31 -11.67 9.16 6.99
C PRO A 31 -11.00 7.79 6.95
N ILE A 32 -11.42 6.90 6.05
CA ILE A 32 -10.88 5.52 5.95
C ILE A 32 -9.35 5.49 5.98
N TYR A 33 -8.68 6.38 5.25
CA TYR A 33 -7.21 6.35 5.20
C TYR A 33 -6.57 6.55 6.57
N MET A 34 -7.13 7.43 7.42
CA MET A 34 -6.64 7.64 8.78
C MET A 34 -6.88 6.40 9.65
N HIS A 35 -8.06 5.78 9.51
CA HIS A 35 -8.38 4.53 10.19
C HIS A 35 -7.40 3.41 9.80
N LEU A 36 -7.13 3.23 8.51
CA LEU A 36 -6.20 2.21 8.03
C LEU A 36 -4.75 2.48 8.42
N LEU A 37 -4.31 3.73 8.41
CA LEU A 37 -2.97 4.11 8.91
C LEU A 37 -2.84 3.75 10.39
N ARG A 38 -3.89 3.97 11.20
CA ARG A 38 -3.90 3.57 12.61
C ARG A 38 -3.87 2.05 12.79
N ILE A 39 -4.63 1.31 12.00
CA ILE A 39 -4.61 -0.17 12.03
C ILE A 39 -3.21 -0.70 11.67
N LEU A 40 -2.58 -0.13 10.65
CA LEU A 40 -1.22 -0.47 10.23
C LEU A 40 -0.16 -0.14 11.29
N ASP A 41 -0.26 1.03 11.92
CA ASP A 41 0.60 1.46 13.02
C ASP A 41 0.53 0.48 14.20
N LEU A 42 -0.68 0.09 14.60
CA LEU A 42 -0.93 -0.87 15.67
C LEU A 42 -0.44 -2.28 15.33
N ALA A 43 -0.60 -2.72 14.07
CA ALA A 43 -0.17 -4.04 13.62
C ALA A 43 1.35 -4.17 13.41
N CYS A 44 2.07 -3.05 13.31
CA CYS A 44 3.51 -3.01 13.05
C CYS A 44 4.25 -2.17 14.12
N PRO A 45 4.21 -2.56 15.41
CA PRO A 45 4.74 -1.73 16.52
C PRO A 45 6.26 -1.51 16.48
N HIS A 46 6.98 -2.33 15.69
CA HIS A 46 8.42 -2.17 15.47
C HIS A 46 8.77 -1.09 14.44
N SER A 47 7.80 -0.63 13.66
CA SER A 47 7.96 0.50 12.74
C SER A 47 7.46 1.78 13.40
N SER A 48 8.34 2.76 13.62
CA SER A 48 7.94 4.05 14.20
C SER A 48 7.26 4.98 13.18
N ILE A 49 7.11 4.54 11.93
CA ILE A 49 6.55 5.30 10.82
C ILE A 49 5.66 4.37 9.98
N VAL A 50 4.52 4.90 9.54
CA VAL A 50 3.67 4.28 8.52
C VAL A 50 3.85 5.00 7.19
N TYR A 51 3.90 4.26 6.10
CA TYR A 51 4.09 4.84 4.77
C TYR A 51 2.75 5.02 4.06
N LEU A 52 2.57 6.18 3.43
CA LEU A 52 1.40 6.50 2.63
C LEU A 52 1.84 6.79 1.19
N SER A 53 1.48 5.91 0.26
CA SER A 53 1.68 6.16 -1.17
C SER A 53 0.55 7.01 -1.72
N LEU A 54 0.94 8.14 -2.32
CA LEU A 54 0.07 9.06 -3.05
C LEU A 54 0.53 9.18 -4.49
N ARG A 55 -0.40 9.44 -5.41
CA ARG A 55 -0.07 9.62 -6.82
C ARG A 55 0.85 10.81 -7.08
N SER A 56 0.52 11.94 -6.48
CA SER A 56 1.22 13.21 -6.69
C SER A 56 1.14 14.10 -5.45
N PRO A 57 2.01 15.12 -5.35
CA PRO A 57 1.96 16.10 -4.27
C PRO A 57 0.63 16.86 -4.15
N ASP A 58 -0.14 16.97 -5.24
CA ASP A 58 -1.45 17.63 -5.20
C ASP A 58 -2.44 16.91 -4.28
N CYS A 59 -2.36 15.57 -4.19
CA CYS A 59 -3.19 14.77 -3.30
C CYS A 59 -2.90 15.05 -1.81
N LEU A 60 -1.69 15.50 -1.48
CA LEU A 60 -1.31 15.81 -0.10
C LEU A 60 -2.07 17.03 0.43
N ARG A 61 -2.39 18.00 -0.44
CA ARG A 61 -3.07 19.25 -0.03
C ARG A 61 -4.42 18.96 0.61
N ASP A 62 -5.18 18.01 0.07
CA ASP A 62 -6.49 17.64 0.61
C ASP A 62 -6.37 16.95 1.98
N ILE A 63 -5.29 16.20 2.22
CA ILE A 63 -4.97 15.56 3.50
C ILE A 63 -4.58 16.61 4.54
N LEU A 64 -3.74 17.58 4.16
CA LEU A 64 -3.28 18.66 5.04
C LEU A 64 -4.40 19.61 5.49
N ASN A 65 -5.52 19.66 4.78
CA ASN A 65 -6.69 20.45 5.15
C ASN A 65 -7.51 19.81 6.29
N ASP A 66 -7.25 18.57 6.67
CA ASP A 66 -7.96 17.93 7.78
C ASP A 66 -7.35 18.37 9.13
N PRO A 67 -8.17 18.82 10.10
CA PRO A 67 -7.67 19.35 11.38
C PRO A 67 -6.94 18.33 12.25
N ARG A 68 -7.04 17.03 11.94
CA ARG A 68 -6.32 15.95 12.62
C ARG A 68 -4.91 15.74 12.07
N VAL A 69 -4.52 16.43 11.01
CA VAL A 69 -3.23 16.26 10.34
C VAL A 69 -2.33 17.46 10.63
N THR A 70 -1.11 17.18 11.08
CA THR A 70 -0.05 18.19 11.23
C THR A 70 1.16 17.76 10.43
N GLU A 71 1.66 18.62 9.53
CA GLU A 71 2.94 18.36 8.86
C GLU A 71 4.09 18.70 9.82
N VAL A 72 4.87 17.68 10.20
CA VAL A 72 6.00 17.85 11.14
C VAL A 72 7.30 18.22 10.41
N SER A 73 7.43 17.77 9.16
CA SER A 73 8.50 18.11 8.23
C SER A 73 8.03 17.80 6.80
N PRO A 74 8.67 18.31 5.73
CA PRO A 74 8.22 18.07 4.36
C PRO A 74 7.92 16.60 4.06
N GLY A 75 6.66 16.29 3.76
CA GLY A 75 6.19 14.92 3.45
C GLY A 75 6.09 13.97 4.65
N LYS A 76 6.29 14.45 5.88
CA LYS A 76 6.09 13.68 7.11
C LYS A 76 4.97 14.32 7.93
N LEU A 77 3.97 13.52 8.26
CA LEU A 77 2.75 13.95 8.93
C LEU A 77 2.65 13.29 10.31
N ALA A 78 2.05 14.00 11.26
CA ALA A 78 1.44 13.42 12.45
C ALA A 78 -0.08 13.43 12.24
N ILE A 79 -0.71 12.27 12.41
CA ILE A 79 -2.16 12.12 12.29
C ILE A 79 -2.72 11.72 13.66
N GLU A 80 -3.65 12.53 14.17
CA GLU A 80 -4.30 12.32 15.47
C GLU A 80 -5.67 11.66 15.29
N VAL A 81 -5.83 10.45 15.80
CA VAL A 81 -7.09 9.70 15.80
C VAL A 81 -7.35 9.15 17.19
N ASP A 82 -8.53 9.46 17.76
CA ASP A 82 -8.96 8.97 19.09
C ASP A 82 -7.92 9.19 20.20
N GLY A 83 -7.23 10.33 20.17
CA GLY A 83 -6.19 10.70 21.14
C GLY A 83 -4.86 9.96 20.97
N SER A 84 -4.67 9.26 19.85
CA SER A 84 -3.42 8.61 19.48
C SER A 84 -2.79 9.27 18.25
N SER A 85 -1.48 9.47 18.31
CA SER A 85 -0.68 10.04 17.22
C SER A 85 -0.01 8.93 16.39
N THR A 86 -0.19 8.95 15.08
CA THR A 86 0.54 8.09 14.13
C THR A 86 1.43 8.95 13.24
N LEU A 87 2.71 8.63 13.18
CA LEU A 87 3.67 9.26 12.27
C LEU A 87 3.61 8.63 10.88
N VAL A 88 3.44 9.46 9.87
CA VAL A 88 3.24 9.02 8.49
C VAL A 88 4.29 9.64 7.57
N GLN A 89 4.98 8.81 6.79
CA GLN A 89 5.85 9.26 5.70
C GLN A 89 5.12 9.12 4.37
N VAL A 90 4.91 10.23 3.68
CA VAL A 90 4.33 10.26 2.35
C VAL A 90 5.40 9.89 1.33
N ILE A 91 5.06 8.99 0.41
CA ILE A 91 5.87 8.62 -0.75
C ILE A 91 5.02 8.81 -2.01
N TYR A 92 5.66 9.21 -3.11
CA TYR A 92 4.96 9.50 -4.36
C TYR A 92 5.26 8.46 -5.44
N ASP A 93 4.22 8.05 -6.17
CA ASP A 93 4.31 7.02 -7.22
C ASP A 93 5.33 7.39 -8.30
N ARG A 94 5.47 8.68 -8.60
CA ARG A 94 6.41 9.22 -9.60
C ARG A 94 7.43 10.17 -8.96
N PRO A 95 8.72 10.05 -9.30
CA PRO A 95 9.69 11.09 -9.00
C PRO A 95 9.33 12.36 -9.77
N SER A 96 9.64 13.52 -9.21
CA SER A 96 9.29 14.85 -9.71
C SER A 96 9.97 15.28 -11.02
N ASP A 97 10.63 14.35 -11.73
CA ASP A 97 11.33 14.62 -12.99
C ASP A 97 10.59 13.94 -14.16
N ASP A 98 10.05 14.78 -15.05
CA ASP A 98 8.83 14.59 -15.82
C ASP A 98 9.15 14.20 -17.28
N SER A 99 9.43 12.92 -17.53
CA SER A 99 9.72 12.40 -18.90
C SER A 99 8.89 11.18 -19.34
N LEU A 100 7.96 10.71 -18.52
CA LEU A 100 7.06 9.60 -18.85
C LEU A 100 5.66 10.15 -19.15
N ASN A 101 5.12 9.79 -20.32
CA ASN A 101 3.79 10.21 -20.78
C ASN A 101 2.75 10.12 -19.65
N THR A 102 1.97 11.19 -19.51
CA THR A 102 0.97 11.43 -18.46
C THR A 102 -0.18 10.42 -18.44
N GLU A 103 -0.27 9.52 -19.42
CA GLU A 103 -1.38 8.59 -19.62
C GLU A 103 -1.15 7.17 -19.03
N ASP A 104 0.09 6.77 -18.74
CA ASP A 104 0.35 5.43 -18.17
C ASP A 104 0.25 5.43 -16.64
N ASP A 105 -0.98 5.30 -16.16
CA ASP A 105 -1.24 4.95 -14.77
C ASP A 105 -0.73 3.52 -14.50
N MET A 106 0.42 3.39 -13.83
CA MET A 106 0.96 2.10 -13.38
C MET A 106 0.06 1.43 -12.32
N GLY A 107 -1.01 2.11 -11.88
CA GLY A 107 -1.92 1.60 -10.87
C GLY A 107 -1.19 1.34 -9.55
N PRO A 108 -1.63 0.33 -8.77
CA PRO A 108 -1.01 -0.03 -7.50
C PRO A 108 0.50 -0.36 -7.57
N ALA A 109 1.01 -0.76 -8.75
CA ALA A 109 2.43 -0.95 -8.98
C ALA A 109 3.24 0.31 -8.72
N GLY A 110 2.71 1.47 -9.10
CA GLY A 110 3.39 2.75 -8.92
C GLY A 110 3.73 2.98 -7.46
N GLY A 111 2.76 2.74 -6.57
CA GLY A 111 2.94 2.87 -5.12
C GLY A 111 3.89 1.83 -4.52
N LEU A 112 3.81 0.56 -4.97
CA LEU A 112 4.77 -0.47 -4.57
C LEU A 112 6.19 -0.11 -5.02
N LEU A 113 6.38 0.30 -6.28
CA LEU A 113 7.69 0.69 -6.79
C LEU A 113 8.21 1.96 -6.13
N ALA A 114 7.34 2.90 -5.72
CA ALA A 114 7.74 4.03 -4.90
C ALA A 114 8.28 3.58 -3.54
N ALA A 115 7.62 2.62 -2.90
CA ALA A 115 8.09 2.03 -1.65
C ALA A 115 9.43 1.29 -1.86
N HIS A 116 9.57 0.52 -2.94
CA HIS A 116 10.82 -0.15 -3.28
C HIS A 116 11.99 0.82 -3.50
N ARG A 117 11.74 1.95 -4.16
CA ARG A 117 12.76 3.01 -4.34
C ARG A 117 13.10 3.71 -3.03
N PHE A 118 12.13 3.82 -2.11
CA PHE A 118 12.34 4.41 -0.80
C PHE A 118 13.22 3.52 0.08
N ASP A 119 12.91 2.22 0.15
CA ASP A 119 13.71 1.22 0.85
C ASP A 119 13.67 -0.12 0.10
N ALA A 120 14.77 -0.40 -0.60
CA ALA A 120 14.91 -1.61 -1.41
C ALA A 120 15.14 -2.88 -0.58
N GLN A 121 15.42 -2.75 0.72
CA GLN A 121 15.69 -3.87 1.64
C GLN A 121 14.54 -4.13 2.61
N ALA A 122 13.49 -3.29 2.60
CA ALA A 122 12.30 -3.47 3.42
C ALA A 122 11.39 -4.59 2.93
N THR A 123 10.75 -5.25 3.88
CA THR A 123 9.54 -6.04 3.63
C THR A 123 8.34 -5.16 3.89
N TRP A 124 7.39 -5.12 2.97
CA TRP A 124 6.28 -4.19 3.01
C TRP A 124 4.98 -4.91 3.40
N GLN A 125 4.36 -4.51 4.51
CA GLN A 125 2.97 -4.86 4.81
C GLN A 125 2.07 -3.90 4.04
N VAL A 126 1.51 -4.38 2.94
CA VAL A 126 0.73 -3.59 1.98
C VAL A 126 -0.76 -3.72 2.28
N VAL A 127 -1.44 -2.58 2.32
CA VAL A 127 -2.91 -2.48 2.41
C VAL A 127 -3.37 -1.44 1.40
N ALA A 128 -4.35 -1.77 0.54
CA ALA A 128 -5.06 -0.77 -0.26
C ALA A 128 -6.16 -0.07 0.56
N TYR A 129 -6.54 1.15 0.16
CA TYR A 129 -7.57 1.90 0.86
C TYR A 129 -8.98 1.25 0.82
N ASP A 130 -9.21 0.23 0.00
CA ASP A 130 -10.52 -0.40 -0.22
C ASP A 130 -10.96 -1.37 0.92
N TYR A 131 -10.18 -1.51 2.01
CA TYR A 131 -10.46 -2.47 3.11
C TYR A 131 -10.86 -1.80 4.46
N PRO A 132 -11.96 -1.03 4.55
CA PRO A 132 -12.32 -0.25 5.75
C PRO A 132 -12.57 -1.06 7.03
N PHE A 133 -12.82 -2.37 6.91
CA PHE A 133 -13.11 -3.26 8.05
C PHE A 133 -11.92 -4.13 8.43
N LEU A 134 -10.73 -3.82 7.94
CA LEU A 134 -9.51 -4.53 8.28
C LEU A 134 -9.23 -4.42 9.79
N SER A 135 -8.89 -5.54 10.42
CA SER A 135 -8.53 -5.58 11.84
C SER A 135 -7.02 -5.76 12.03
N VAL A 136 -6.52 -5.31 13.18
CA VAL A 136 -5.13 -5.55 13.62
C VAL A 136 -4.84 -7.06 13.70
N SER A 137 -5.79 -7.84 14.20
CA SER A 137 -5.65 -9.31 14.31
C SER A 137 -5.50 -9.99 12.95
N ALA A 138 -6.20 -9.51 11.91
CA ALA A 138 -6.03 -10.03 10.56
C ALA A 138 -4.60 -9.76 10.05
N LEU A 139 -4.08 -8.55 10.21
CA LEU A 139 -2.70 -8.24 9.82
C LEU A 139 -1.67 -9.08 10.58
N HIS A 140 -1.86 -9.29 11.88
CA HIS A 140 -0.99 -10.21 12.62
C HIS A 140 -1.07 -11.64 12.10
N HIS A 141 -2.26 -12.16 11.78
CA HIS A 141 -2.40 -13.49 11.19
C HIS A 141 -1.60 -13.60 9.88
N LEU A 142 -1.73 -12.62 8.99
CA LEU A 142 -0.95 -12.56 7.75
C LEU A 142 0.57 -12.52 7.99
N GLN A 143 1.02 -11.78 9.02
CA GLN A 143 2.44 -11.73 9.40
C GLN A 143 2.95 -13.09 9.93
N HIS A 144 2.13 -13.84 10.65
CA HIS A 144 2.50 -15.18 11.16
C HIS A 144 2.56 -16.23 10.04
N GLU A 145 1.69 -16.10 9.03
CA GLU A 145 1.62 -16.99 7.87
C GLU A 145 2.59 -16.60 6.74
N MET A 146 3.49 -15.63 6.98
CA MET A 146 4.47 -15.18 5.99
C MET A 146 5.28 -16.35 5.42
N ALA A 147 5.07 -16.63 4.14
CA ALA A 147 5.72 -17.67 3.38
C ALA A 147 5.98 -17.20 1.94
N GLY A 148 7.21 -17.40 1.48
CA GLY A 148 7.64 -17.03 0.14
C GLY A 148 7.76 -15.51 -0.08
N PRO A 149 7.95 -15.07 -1.34
CA PRO A 149 8.21 -13.66 -1.64
C PRO A 149 6.99 -12.74 -1.51
N VAL A 150 5.78 -13.26 -1.76
CA VAL A 150 4.53 -12.55 -1.46
C VAL A 150 3.64 -13.46 -0.63
N THR A 151 3.09 -12.94 0.47
CA THR A 151 2.03 -13.62 1.22
C THR A 151 0.81 -12.73 1.25
N CYS A 152 -0.38 -13.23 0.90
CA CYS A 152 -1.58 -12.40 0.88
C CYS A 152 -2.83 -13.19 1.24
N PHE A 153 -3.91 -12.45 1.54
CA PHE A 153 -5.20 -13.08 1.77
C PHE A 153 -5.80 -13.63 0.49
N GLN A 154 -6.47 -14.76 0.62
CA GLN A 154 -7.26 -15.34 -0.45
C GLN A 154 -8.75 -15.21 -0.15
N ASN A 155 -9.54 -14.81 -1.16
CA ASN A 155 -10.99 -14.75 -1.03
C ASN A 155 -11.64 -16.12 -1.31
N ALA A 156 -12.96 -16.21 -1.11
CA ALA A 156 -13.71 -17.46 -1.29
C ALA A 156 -13.67 -18.03 -2.73
N ASP A 157 -13.38 -17.20 -3.73
CA ASP A 157 -13.23 -17.60 -5.13
C ASP A 157 -11.81 -18.10 -5.46
N GLY A 158 -10.93 -18.16 -4.46
CA GLY A 158 -9.53 -18.56 -4.62
C GLY A 158 -8.62 -17.45 -5.14
N PHE A 159 -9.11 -16.22 -5.27
CA PHE A 159 -8.31 -15.09 -5.70
C PHE A 159 -7.46 -14.57 -4.54
N CYS A 160 -6.14 -14.59 -4.74
CA CYS A 160 -5.15 -13.99 -3.86
C CYS A 160 -5.13 -12.47 -4.07
N GLU A 161 -5.25 -11.70 -2.99
CA GLU A 161 -5.34 -10.23 -3.02
C GLU A 161 -3.98 -9.59 -2.73
N PRO A 162 -3.14 -9.32 -3.74
CA PRO A 162 -1.78 -8.83 -3.55
C PRO A 162 -1.69 -7.48 -2.83
N LEU A 163 -2.76 -6.68 -2.86
CA LEU A 163 -2.80 -5.37 -2.21
C LEU A 163 -3.29 -5.44 -0.76
N LEU A 164 -3.51 -6.65 -0.25
CA LEU A 164 -3.69 -6.96 1.15
C LEU A 164 -2.74 -8.11 1.52
N GLY A 165 -1.45 -7.78 1.57
CA GLY A 165 -0.37 -8.75 1.54
C GLY A 165 0.95 -8.23 2.10
N VAL A 166 1.90 -9.13 2.32
CA VAL A 166 3.28 -8.84 2.68
C VAL A 166 4.19 -9.12 1.49
N TRP A 167 5.03 -8.15 1.12
CA TRP A 167 5.95 -8.20 -0.01
C TRP A 167 7.39 -8.13 0.45
N THR A 168 8.19 -9.16 0.17
CA THR A 168 9.62 -9.17 0.51
C THR A 168 10.45 -8.33 -0.49
N PRO A 169 11.70 -7.98 -0.14
CA PRO A 169 12.61 -7.31 -1.09
C PRO A 169 12.74 -8.03 -2.43
N GLU A 170 12.75 -9.36 -2.41
CA GLU A 170 12.80 -10.19 -3.62
C GLU A 170 11.57 -9.97 -4.50
N ALA A 171 10.37 -9.99 -3.92
CA ALA A 171 9.13 -9.74 -4.67
C ALA A 171 9.07 -8.33 -5.25
N MET A 172 9.53 -7.32 -4.49
CA MET A 172 9.58 -5.95 -4.97
C MET A 172 10.55 -5.80 -6.15
N HIS A 173 11.70 -6.48 -6.10
CA HIS A 173 12.66 -6.50 -7.21
C HIS A 173 12.09 -7.20 -8.45
N MET A 174 11.40 -8.34 -8.26
CA MET A 174 10.70 -9.02 -9.35
C MET A 174 9.63 -8.14 -9.99
N LEU A 175 8.89 -7.37 -9.17
CA LEU A 175 7.91 -6.43 -9.66
C LEU A 175 8.55 -5.35 -10.54
N ASP A 176 9.65 -4.74 -10.09
CA ASP A 176 10.38 -3.73 -10.87
C ASP A 176 10.83 -4.29 -12.23
N GLN A 177 11.41 -5.49 -12.25
CA GLN A 177 11.80 -6.16 -13.50
C GLN A 177 10.61 -6.44 -14.44
N ASN A 178 9.44 -6.77 -13.90
CA ASN A 178 8.24 -7.04 -14.70
C ASN A 178 7.67 -5.76 -15.31
N VAL A 179 7.67 -4.66 -14.54
CA VAL A 179 7.23 -3.35 -15.03
C VAL A 179 8.17 -2.83 -16.13
N GLN A 180 9.49 -2.96 -15.97
CA GLN A 180 10.46 -2.60 -17.00
C GLN A 180 10.29 -3.39 -18.31
N LYS A 181 9.69 -4.59 -18.24
CA LYS A 181 9.36 -5.43 -19.41
C LYS A 181 7.95 -5.17 -19.99
N GLY A 182 7.19 -4.23 -19.41
CA GLY A 182 5.86 -3.82 -19.90
C GLY A 182 4.66 -4.55 -19.29
N PHE A 183 4.81 -5.28 -18.18
CA PHE A 183 3.73 -6.09 -17.58
C PHE A 183 2.90 -5.37 -16.49
N ALA A 184 2.84 -4.03 -16.49
CA ALA A 184 2.35 -3.25 -15.36
C ALA A 184 0.81 -3.06 -15.27
N GLY A 185 0.05 -3.49 -16.27
CA GLY A 185 -1.23 -2.82 -16.61
C GLY A 185 -2.52 -3.29 -15.93
N GLN A 186 -2.59 -4.42 -15.22
CA GLN A 186 -3.87 -4.89 -14.65
C GLN A 186 -3.67 -5.62 -13.33
N ASN A 187 -4.47 -5.36 -12.29
CA ASN A 187 -4.42 -6.09 -11.01
C ASN A 187 -4.43 -7.63 -11.18
N GLN A 188 -5.09 -8.14 -12.23
CA GLN A 188 -5.10 -9.56 -12.61
C GLN A 188 -3.75 -10.07 -13.15
N SER A 189 -2.90 -9.19 -13.68
CA SER A 189 -1.55 -9.51 -14.16
C SER A 189 -0.50 -9.51 -13.05
N PHE A 190 -0.79 -8.96 -11.86
CA PHE A 190 0.16 -8.92 -10.73
C PHE A 190 0.34 -10.28 -10.08
N ALA A 191 -0.76 -10.87 -9.60
CA ALA A 191 -0.75 -12.21 -9.01
C ALA A 191 -0.35 -13.26 -10.06
N SER A 192 -0.88 -13.17 -11.29
CA SER A 192 -0.55 -14.13 -12.34
C SER A 192 0.86 -14.01 -12.91
N ALA A 193 1.52 -12.84 -12.86
CA ALA A 193 2.93 -12.71 -13.22
C ALA A 193 3.87 -13.32 -12.17
N LEU A 194 3.46 -13.31 -10.89
CA LEU A 194 4.18 -13.99 -9.81
C LEU A 194 4.00 -15.51 -9.87
N GLU A 195 2.83 -16.01 -10.30
CA GLU A 195 2.55 -17.44 -10.44
C GLU A 195 3.19 -18.09 -11.69
N ARG A 196 3.24 -17.39 -12.83
CA ARG A 196 3.60 -18.01 -14.13
C ARG A 196 5.09 -18.31 -14.35
N ARG A 197 6.01 -17.76 -13.55
CA ARG A 197 7.46 -17.83 -13.86
C ARG A 197 8.25 -18.90 -13.13
N SER A 198 7.72 -19.50 -12.06
CA SER A 198 8.50 -20.42 -11.23
C SER A 198 7.62 -21.57 -10.80
N GLY A 199 7.91 -22.80 -11.24
CA GLY A 199 7.18 -24.01 -10.82
C GLY A 199 7.33 -24.39 -9.34
N HIS A 200 7.52 -23.41 -8.44
CA HIS A 200 7.58 -23.50 -6.98
C HIS A 200 6.79 -22.32 -6.40
N GLY A 201 5.92 -22.57 -5.40
CA GLY A 201 4.92 -21.62 -4.90
C GLY A 201 5.52 -20.30 -4.38
N MET A 202 5.33 -19.23 -5.16
CA MET A 202 5.80 -17.86 -4.87
C MET A 202 4.82 -17.05 -4.03
N ILE A 203 3.56 -17.50 -3.96
CA ILE A 203 2.50 -16.88 -3.16
C ILE A 203 2.22 -17.78 -1.98
N GLY A 204 2.64 -17.33 -0.79
CA GLY A 204 2.09 -17.82 0.46
C GLY A 204 0.62 -17.41 0.53
N VAL A 205 -0.26 -18.39 0.78
CA VAL A 205 -1.68 -18.12 0.91
C VAL A 205 -2.03 -18.05 2.40
N CYS A 206 -2.56 -16.91 2.82
CA CYS A 206 -3.15 -16.76 4.14
C CYS A 206 -4.67 -16.97 4.01
N SER A 207 -5.16 -18.09 4.55
CA SER A 207 -6.59 -18.34 4.67
C SER A 207 -7.14 -17.62 5.91
N ILE A 208 -8.30 -16.99 5.75
CA ILE A 208 -9.10 -16.41 6.86
C ILE A 208 -10.06 -17.48 7.37
#